data_AF-A0A978S2E5-F1
#
_entry.id   AF-A0A978S2E5-F1
#
_cell.length_a   1.000
_cell.length_b   1.000
_cell.length_c   1.000
_cell.angle_alpha   90.00
_cell.angle_beta   90.00
_cell.angle_gamma   90.00
#
_symmetry.space_group_name_H-M   'P 1'
#
loop_
_entity.id
_entity.type
_entity.pdbx_description
1 polymer ?
#
loop_
_entity_poly.entity_id
_entity_poly.type
_entity_poly.pdbx_seq_one_letter_code
_entity_poly.pdbx_strand_id
1 'polypeptide(L)'
;MNDLDRCYQVLGLNPGASLSEVNEAYRDLAFIWHPDRIPKDNQRLLQKAQEKLQEINQAREQLRSLKTQTHRRSPEPTPPSPKPSPPRDTTRYDWHSQNHYHYKPPGSSHYQYTSTKQHQAKKSPPDLSGADFRGADLEEKDFSGRNLSSADLSQANLKDAFLHKVNLANAKLYQANLFRANLLQACLVKADLRETNLIGADLSGADLSGADLRGAKIGSGDRIFVKFTGAILTGAIMPDGSIHP
;
A
#
# COMPACT_ATOMS: atom_id res chain seq x y z
N MET A 1 11.92 15.68 -20.63
CA MET A 1 12.21 15.24 -19.25
C MET A 1 11.53 13.91 -19.08
N ASN A 2 12.26 12.86 -18.70
CA ASN A 2 11.68 11.52 -18.64
C ASN A 2 10.69 11.44 -17.45
N ASP A 3 9.63 10.62 -17.53
CA ASP A 3 8.62 10.50 -16.47
C ASP A 3 9.25 10.14 -15.11
N LEU A 4 10.39 9.44 -15.17
CA LEU A 4 11.18 8.97 -14.04
C LEU A 4 11.96 10.11 -13.35
N ASP A 5 12.53 11.04 -14.11
CA ASP A 5 13.22 12.22 -13.55
C ASP A 5 12.23 13.15 -12.86
N ARG A 6 11.02 13.25 -13.40
CA ARG A 6 9.93 14.01 -12.79
C ARG A 6 9.55 13.44 -11.42
N CYS A 7 9.53 12.11 -11.26
CA CYS A 7 9.24 11.49 -9.95
C CYS A 7 10.29 11.84 -8.90
N TYR A 8 11.58 11.77 -9.25
CA TYR A 8 12.64 12.17 -8.33
C TYR A 8 12.55 13.66 -7.99
N GLN A 9 12.26 14.52 -8.98
CA GLN A 9 12.08 15.95 -8.75
C GLN A 9 10.90 16.27 -7.81
N VAL A 10 9.77 15.56 -7.95
CA VAL A 10 8.63 15.70 -7.03
C VAL A 10 9.03 15.40 -5.59
N LEU A 11 9.93 14.43 -5.38
CA LEU A 11 10.46 14.06 -4.08
C LEU A 11 11.67 14.90 -3.64
N GLY A 12 12.13 15.86 -4.44
CA GLY A 12 13.32 16.64 -4.15
C GLY A 12 14.63 15.83 -4.18
N LEU A 13 14.64 14.74 -4.96
CA LEU A 13 15.75 13.80 -5.06
C LEU A 13 16.47 13.92 -6.41
N ASN A 14 17.73 13.49 -6.44
CA ASN A 14 18.47 13.31 -7.67
C ASN A 14 18.11 11.98 -8.35
N PRO A 15 18.12 11.91 -9.70
CA PRO A 15 17.95 10.65 -10.41
C PRO A 15 18.93 9.57 -9.92
N GLY A 16 18.40 8.41 -9.56
CA GLY A 16 19.19 7.27 -9.06
C GLY A 16 19.19 7.07 -7.54
N ALA A 17 18.58 7.98 -6.76
CA ALA A 17 18.43 7.82 -5.32
C ALA A 17 17.81 6.45 -4.94
N SER A 18 18.29 5.83 -3.88
CA SER A 18 17.90 4.52 -3.33
C SER A 18 16.43 4.44 -2.88
N LEU A 19 15.89 3.23 -2.64
CA LEU A 19 14.53 3.10 -2.10
C LEU A 19 14.41 3.72 -0.69
N SER A 20 15.47 3.63 0.11
CA SER A 20 15.51 4.24 1.44
C SER A 20 15.39 5.76 1.35
N GLU A 21 16.14 6.41 0.46
CA GLU A 21 16.07 7.87 0.25
C GLU A 21 14.71 8.29 -0.30
N VAL A 22 14.12 7.50 -1.20
CA VAL A 22 12.76 7.73 -1.70
C VAL A 22 11.73 7.68 -0.57
N ASN A 23 11.84 6.70 0.33
CA ASN A 23 10.93 6.57 1.47
C ASN A 23 11.18 7.64 2.53
N GLU A 24 12.41 8.06 2.74
CA GLU A 24 12.77 9.16 3.64
C GLU A 24 12.22 10.50 3.14
N ALA A 25 12.52 10.87 1.89
CA ALA A 25 11.99 12.08 1.28
C ALA A 25 10.45 12.09 1.27
N TYR A 26 9.83 10.94 0.99
CA TYR A 26 8.39 10.79 1.11
C TYR A 26 7.90 11.15 2.52
N ARG A 27 8.50 10.59 3.58
CA ARG A 27 8.10 10.85 4.97
C ARG A 27 8.22 12.32 5.33
N ASP A 28 9.31 12.96 4.92
CA ASP A 28 9.55 14.38 5.19
C ASP A 28 8.55 15.28 4.47
N LEU A 29 8.31 15.02 3.19
CA LEU A 29 7.34 15.78 2.40
C LEU A 29 5.91 15.55 2.87
N ALA A 30 5.55 14.31 3.22
CA ALA A 30 4.24 14.00 3.79
C ALA A 30 4.02 14.70 5.14
N PHE A 31 5.07 14.84 5.95
CA PHE A 31 5.03 15.59 7.21
C PHE A 31 4.81 17.09 6.99
N ILE A 32 5.49 17.69 5.98
CA ILE A 32 5.38 19.11 5.64
C ILE A 32 4.01 19.44 5.04
N TRP A 33 3.56 18.64 4.08
CA TRP A 33 2.34 18.87 3.31
C TRP A 33 1.10 18.24 3.94
N HIS A 34 1.18 17.75 5.19
CA HIS A 34 0.04 17.12 5.82
C HIS A 34 -1.13 18.11 5.98
N PRO A 35 -2.34 17.80 5.49
CA PRO A 35 -3.50 18.70 5.57
C PRO A 35 -3.82 19.19 6.97
N ASP A 36 -3.48 18.42 8.00
CA ASP A 36 -3.76 18.75 9.40
C ASP A 36 -2.92 19.89 9.97
N ARG A 37 -1.85 20.27 9.28
CA ARG A 37 -1.07 21.47 9.63
C ARG A 37 -1.66 22.74 9.04
N ILE A 38 -2.71 22.62 8.22
CA ILE A 38 -3.34 23.73 7.53
C ILE A 38 -4.63 24.12 8.27
N PRO A 39 -4.84 25.42 8.54
CA PRO A 39 -6.08 25.91 9.14
C PRO A 39 -7.32 25.42 8.37
N LYS A 40 -8.31 24.88 9.09
CA LYS A 40 -9.49 24.22 8.49
C LYS A 40 -10.40 25.17 7.70
N ASP A 41 -10.36 26.45 8.05
CA ASP A 41 -11.02 27.56 7.38
C ASP A 41 -10.40 27.89 6.02
N ASN A 42 -9.18 27.42 5.74
CA ASN A 42 -8.50 27.64 4.48
C ASN A 42 -8.65 26.44 3.51
N GLN A 43 -9.86 26.29 2.98
CA GLN A 43 -10.23 25.25 1.99
C GLN A 43 -9.25 25.16 0.81
N ARG A 44 -8.73 26.30 0.34
CA ARG A 44 -7.78 26.37 -0.78
C ARG A 44 -6.44 25.72 -0.43
N LEU A 45 -5.90 25.99 0.76
CA LEU A 45 -4.63 25.40 1.20
C LEU A 45 -4.78 23.92 1.51
N LEU A 46 -5.90 23.50 2.09
CA LEU A 46 -6.22 22.09 2.31
C LEU A 46 -6.22 21.30 0.99
N GLN A 47 -6.89 21.84 -0.03
CA GLN A 47 -6.92 21.24 -1.36
C GLN A 47 -5.51 21.12 -1.95
N LYS A 48 -4.69 22.18 -1.84
CA LYS A 48 -3.29 22.15 -2.30
C LYS A 48 -2.43 21.11 -1.59
N ALA A 49 -2.57 20.97 -0.27
CA ALA A 49 -1.87 19.95 0.48
C ALA A 49 -2.28 18.54 0.04
N GLN A 50 -3.58 18.30 -0.12
CA GLN A 50 -4.08 17.01 -0.59
C GLN A 50 -3.56 16.67 -1.99
N GLU A 51 -3.59 17.62 -2.92
CA GLU A 51 -3.04 17.45 -4.27
C GLU A 51 -1.53 17.18 -4.23
N LYS A 52 -0.80 17.92 -3.39
CA LYS A 52 0.65 17.74 -3.29
C LYS A 52 1.01 16.38 -2.70
N LEU A 53 0.30 15.96 -1.66
CA LEU A 53 0.48 14.65 -1.05
C LEU A 53 0.16 13.54 -2.06
N GLN A 54 -0.93 13.68 -2.83
CA GLN A 54 -1.26 12.75 -3.90
C GLN A 54 -0.14 12.67 -4.97
N GLU A 55 0.44 13.80 -5.37
CA GLU A 55 1.55 13.84 -6.32
C GLU A 55 2.80 13.11 -5.78
N ILE A 56 3.15 13.36 -4.51
CA ILE A 56 4.27 12.71 -3.81
C ILE A 56 4.04 11.18 -3.72
N ASN A 57 2.82 10.74 -3.40
CA ASN A 57 2.45 9.33 -3.35
C ASN A 57 2.61 8.65 -4.72
N GLN A 58 2.12 9.30 -5.78
CA GLN A 58 2.21 8.77 -7.15
C GLN A 58 3.67 8.65 -7.59
N ALA A 59 4.49 9.67 -7.35
CA ALA A 59 5.91 9.65 -7.68
C ALA A 59 6.65 8.50 -6.98
N ARG A 60 6.38 8.30 -5.68
CA ARG A 60 6.97 7.21 -4.91
C ARG A 60 6.58 5.84 -5.47
N GLU A 61 5.29 5.58 -5.71
CA GLU A 61 4.83 4.29 -6.21
C GLU A 61 5.41 3.97 -7.59
N GLN A 62 5.54 4.96 -8.47
CA GLN A 62 6.22 4.78 -9.76
C GLN A 62 7.67 4.33 -9.57
N LEU A 63 8.43 5.02 -8.73
CA LEU A 63 9.83 4.65 -8.43
C LEU A 63 9.94 3.27 -7.77
N ARG A 64 9.00 2.90 -6.89
CA ARG A 64 8.97 1.58 -6.23
C ARG A 64 8.64 0.46 -7.21
N SER A 65 7.66 0.67 -8.09
CA SER A 65 7.25 -0.30 -9.11
C SER A 65 8.39 -0.62 -10.09
N LEU A 66 9.18 0.39 -10.46
CA LEU A 66 10.34 0.22 -11.35
C LEU A 66 11.44 -0.61 -10.68
N LYS A 67 11.76 -0.30 -9.42
CA LYS A 67 12.85 -0.99 -8.70
C LYS A 67 12.52 -2.43 -8.33
N THR A 68 11.24 -2.72 -8.07
CA THR A 68 10.76 -4.09 -7.87
C THR A 68 10.75 -4.89 -9.18
N GLN A 69 10.54 -4.25 -10.34
CA GLN A 69 10.71 -4.88 -11.65
C GLN A 69 12.17 -5.13 -12.03
N THR A 70 13.11 -4.22 -11.70
CA THR A 70 14.55 -4.43 -11.94
C THR A 70 15.10 -5.59 -11.12
N HIS A 71 14.64 -5.78 -9.88
CA HIS A 71 15.06 -6.93 -9.05
C HIS A 71 14.53 -8.27 -9.56
N ARG A 72 13.40 -8.31 -10.30
CA ARG A 72 12.92 -9.53 -10.98
C ARG A 72 13.63 -9.83 -12.29
N ARG A 73 14.47 -8.92 -12.80
CA ARG A 73 15.19 -9.06 -14.09
C ARG A 73 16.68 -9.42 -13.96
N SER A 74 17.17 -9.74 -12.77
CA SER A 74 18.50 -10.35 -12.63
C SER A 74 18.50 -11.74 -13.29
N PRO A 75 19.50 -12.11 -14.10
CA PRO A 75 19.49 -13.36 -14.85
C PRO A 75 19.58 -14.55 -13.90
N GLU A 76 18.66 -15.50 -14.07
CA GLU A 76 18.73 -16.83 -13.48
C GLU A 76 20.09 -17.47 -13.83
N PRO A 77 20.79 -18.15 -12.91
CA PRO A 77 22.01 -18.86 -13.24
C PRO A 77 21.66 -19.89 -14.32
N THR A 78 22.36 -19.83 -15.45
CA THR A 78 22.13 -20.73 -16.59
C THR A 78 22.10 -22.18 -16.13
N PRO A 79 21.04 -22.95 -16.45
CA PRO A 79 20.98 -24.35 -16.10
C PRO A 79 22.12 -25.11 -16.81
N PRO A 80 22.76 -26.08 -16.16
CA PRO A 80 23.86 -26.82 -16.76
C PRO A 80 23.36 -27.61 -17.98
N SER A 81 24.17 -27.58 -19.05
CA SER A 81 23.90 -28.22 -20.34
C SER A 81 23.52 -29.69 -20.19
N PRO A 82 22.54 -30.20 -20.96
CA PRO A 82 22.12 -31.59 -20.88
C PRO A 82 23.20 -32.52 -21.42
N LYS A 83 23.54 -33.57 -20.65
CA LYS A 83 24.38 -34.68 -21.10
C LYS A 83 23.67 -35.47 -22.22
N PRO A 84 24.40 -36.03 -23.20
CA PRO A 84 23.80 -36.79 -24.28
C PRO A 84 23.17 -38.09 -23.75
N SER A 85 21.93 -38.36 -24.19
CA SER A 85 21.18 -39.59 -23.84
C SER A 85 21.64 -40.78 -24.70
N PRO A 86 21.59 -42.02 -24.16
CA PRO A 86 21.90 -43.24 -24.93
C PRO A 86 20.74 -43.67 -25.85
N PRO A 87 20.98 -44.62 -26.79
CA PRO A 87 20.05 -44.92 -27.89
C PRO A 87 18.75 -45.58 -27.40
N ARG A 88 17.66 -45.28 -28.12
CA ARG A 88 16.32 -45.83 -27.94
C ARG A 88 16.26 -47.30 -28.32
N ASP A 89 15.59 -48.08 -27.48
CA ASP A 89 15.07 -49.39 -27.86
C ASP A 89 13.54 -49.32 -28.05
N THR A 90 13.08 -50.02 -29.07
CA THR A 90 11.73 -49.94 -29.65
C THR A 90 10.73 -50.87 -28.97
N THR A 91 9.50 -50.39 -28.72
CA THR A 91 8.21 -51.13 -28.74
C THR A 91 7.11 -50.11 -28.37
N ARG A 92 6.39 -49.52 -29.33
CA ARG A 92 5.12 -49.96 -29.95
C ARG A 92 3.97 -50.16 -28.95
N TYR A 93 3.08 -49.18 -28.84
CA TYR A 93 1.61 -49.35 -28.90
C TYR A 93 0.94 -48.03 -29.33
N ASP A 94 0.13 -48.15 -30.38
CA ASP A 94 -0.73 -47.14 -30.99
C ASP A 94 -1.90 -46.73 -30.06
N TRP A 95 -2.38 -45.48 -30.15
CA TRP A 95 -3.73 -45.19 -30.64
C TRP A 95 -3.97 -43.69 -30.87
N HIS A 96 -4.80 -43.44 -31.89
CA HIS A 96 -5.12 -42.20 -32.59
C HIS A 96 -5.99 -41.25 -31.76
N SER A 97 -5.93 -39.93 -32.01
CA SER A 97 -6.94 -39.25 -32.85
C SER A 97 -6.73 -37.72 -32.95
N GLN A 98 -7.16 -37.20 -34.08
CA GLN A 98 -6.90 -35.90 -34.69
C GLN A 98 -7.63 -34.72 -34.03
N ASN A 99 -7.02 -33.52 -34.11
CA ASN A 99 -7.68 -32.37 -34.73
C ASN A 99 -6.67 -31.27 -35.09
N HIS A 100 -6.40 -31.13 -36.40
CA HIS A 100 -5.83 -29.93 -37.03
C HIS A 100 -6.92 -28.84 -37.11
N TYR A 101 -6.60 -27.55 -36.97
CA TYR A 101 -6.32 -26.56 -38.03
C TYR A 101 -6.45 -25.18 -37.31
N HIS A 102 -5.84 -24.03 -37.62
CA HIS A 102 -4.97 -23.51 -38.68
C HIS A 102 -4.40 -22.17 -38.14
N TYR A 103 -3.13 -21.86 -38.37
CA TYR A 103 -2.51 -20.57 -38.02
C TYR A 103 -2.17 -19.79 -39.30
N LYS A 104 -2.55 -18.49 -39.38
CA LYS A 104 -1.99 -17.50 -40.33
C LYS A 104 -2.13 -16.05 -39.81
N PRO A 105 -1.03 -15.28 -39.73
CA PRO A 105 -0.99 -13.81 -39.87
C PRO A 105 -0.29 -13.44 -41.20
N PRO A 106 0.06 -12.17 -41.53
CA PRO A 106 -0.37 -10.84 -41.05
C PRO A 106 -0.83 -9.89 -42.21
N GLY A 107 -1.30 -8.69 -41.88
CA GLY A 107 -1.53 -7.60 -42.85
C GLY A 107 -1.52 -6.22 -42.19
N SER A 108 -0.54 -5.41 -42.56
CA SER A 108 -0.30 -4.02 -42.15
C SER A 108 -1.17 -3.02 -42.92
N SER A 109 -1.77 -2.04 -42.24
CA SER A 109 -2.03 -0.70 -42.80
C SER A 109 -2.27 0.36 -41.72
N HIS A 110 -1.89 1.57 -42.12
CA HIS A 110 -1.60 2.80 -41.37
C HIS A 110 -2.72 3.42 -40.52
N TYR A 111 -2.23 4.21 -39.55
CA TYR A 111 -2.83 5.11 -38.58
C TYR A 111 -4.16 5.82 -38.94
N GLN A 112 -5.08 5.78 -37.98
CA GLN A 112 -5.87 6.96 -37.62
C GLN A 112 -5.68 7.23 -36.12
N TYR A 113 -4.86 8.24 -35.82
CA TYR A 113 -4.92 8.94 -34.55
C TYR A 113 -6.25 9.70 -34.50
N THR A 114 -7.29 9.07 -33.97
CA THR A 114 -8.43 9.84 -33.47
C THR A 114 -8.01 10.46 -32.16
N SER A 115 -7.71 11.76 -32.22
CA SER A 115 -7.60 12.65 -31.06
C SER A 115 -8.94 12.70 -30.34
N THR A 116 -9.25 11.66 -29.58
CA THR A 116 -10.28 11.75 -28.56
C THR A 116 -9.61 12.40 -27.36
N LYS A 117 -9.93 13.67 -27.11
CA LYS A 117 -9.73 14.31 -25.80
C LYS A 117 -10.30 13.36 -24.75
N GLN A 118 -9.44 12.54 -24.16
CA GLN A 118 -9.79 11.76 -22.99
C GLN A 118 -9.97 12.77 -21.88
N HIS A 119 -11.21 13.20 -21.68
CA HIS A 119 -11.66 13.56 -20.36
C HIS A 119 -11.32 12.33 -19.52
N GLN A 120 -10.19 12.36 -18.83
CA GLN A 120 -9.80 11.32 -17.88
C GLN A 120 -10.93 11.29 -16.86
N ALA A 121 -11.89 10.39 -17.06
CA ALA A 121 -12.84 10.04 -16.04
C ALA A 121 -11.97 9.62 -14.86
N LYS A 122 -11.93 10.46 -13.84
CA LYS A 122 -11.14 10.29 -12.63
C LYS A 122 -11.62 8.99 -12.01
N LYS A 123 -11.02 7.85 -12.39
CA LYS A 123 -11.39 6.53 -11.86
C LYS A 123 -11.23 6.64 -10.36
N SER A 124 -12.33 6.59 -9.63
CA SER A 124 -12.29 6.53 -8.18
C SER A 124 -11.45 5.31 -7.80
N PRO A 125 -10.55 5.43 -6.80
CA PRO A 125 -9.78 4.29 -6.34
C PRO A 125 -10.75 3.15 -5.95
N PRO A 126 -10.35 1.88 -6.17
CA PRO A 126 -11.23 0.76 -5.89
C PRO A 126 -11.60 0.71 -4.41
N ASP A 127 -12.85 0.37 -4.11
CA ASP A 127 -13.30 0.05 -2.77
C ASP A 127 -12.62 -1.25 -2.30
N LEU A 128 -12.12 -1.27 -1.07
CA LEU A 128 -11.49 -2.43 -0.44
C LEU A 128 -12.25 -2.87 0.82
N SER A 129 -13.49 -2.41 1.00
CA SER A 129 -14.32 -2.90 2.10
C SER A 129 -14.49 -4.41 2.05
N GLY A 130 -14.39 -5.06 3.22
CA GLY A 130 -14.51 -6.52 3.35
C GLY A 130 -13.39 -7.35 2.70
N ALA A 131 -12.36 -6.73 2.13
CA ALA A 131 -11.27 -7.44 1.47
C ALA A 131 -10.46 -8.30 2.46
N ASP A 132 -9.95 -9.43 1.98
CA ASP A 132 -9.07 -10.33 2.74
C ASP A 132 -7.60 -10.00 2.45
N PHE A 133 -6.90 -9.51 3.46
CA PHE A 133 -5.48 -9.17 3.48
C PHE A 133 -4.75 -9.91 4.61
N ARG A 134 -5.29 -11.03 5.10
CA ARG A 134 -4.68 -11.78 6.21
C ARG A 134 -3.23 -12.15 5.89
N GLY A 135 -2.32 -11.81 6.79
CA GLY A 135 -0.88 -12.08 6.63
C GLY A 135 -0.21 -11.37 5.45
N ALA A 136 -0.89 -10.44 4.77
CA ALA A 136 -0.33 -9.76 3.61
C ALA A 136 0.85 -8.85 4.00
N ASP A 137 1.86 -8.79 3.12
CA ASP A 137 2.92 -7.79 3.23
C ASP A 137 2.49 -6.47 2.57
N LEU A 138 2.14 -5.51 3.41
CA LEU A 138 1.64 -4.19 3.07
C LEU A 138 2.57 -3.08 3.57
N GLU A 139 3.84 -3.41 3.83
CA GLU A 139 4.84 -2.46 4.32
C GLU A 139 4.98 -1.25 3.38
N GLU A 140 4.92 -0.06 3.98
CA GLU A 140 5.00 1.24 3.31
C GLU A 140 3.90 1.47 2.25
N LYS A 141 2.85 0.66 2.20
CA LYS A 141 1.77 0.84 1.22
C LYS A 141 0.90 2.04 1.57
N ASP A 142 0.37 2.66 0.51
CA ASP A 142 -0.53 3.80 0.64
C ASP A 142 -2.00 3.37 0.48
N PHE A 143 -2.74 3.48 1.58
CA PHE A 143 -4.18 3.27 1.66
C PHE A 143 -4.90 4.54 2.12
N SER A 144 -4.25 5.69 2.01
CA SER A 144 -4.76 6.93 2.54
C SER A 144 -6.09 7.33 1.90
N GLY A 145 -7.06 7.71 2.72
CA GLY A 145 -8.42 8.04 2.29
C GLY A 145 -9.22 6.87 1.70
N ARG A 146 -8.69 5.64 1.69
CA ARG A 146 -9.40 4.48 1.12
C ARG A 146 -10.40 3.88 2.10
N ASN A 147 -11.38 3.18 1.55
CA ASN A 147 -12.31 2.38 2.32
C ASN A 147 -11.81 0.95 2.48
N LEU A 148 -11.44 0.57 3.69
CA LEU A 148 -11.08 -0.79 4.14
C LEU A 148 -12.01 -1.23 5.29
N SER A 149 -13.21 -0.66 5.39
CA SER A 149 -14.16 -1.05 6.43
C SER A 149 -14.48 -2.54 6.35
N SER A 150 -14.55 -3.21 7.50
CA SER A 150 -14.76 -4.66 7.60
C SER A 150 -13.70 -5.54 6.92
N ALA A 151 -12.59 -4.98 6.43
CA ALA A 151 -11.51 -5.78 5.84
C ALA A 151 -10.84 -6.67 6.91
N ASP A 152 -10.31 -7.81 6.49
CA ASP A 152 -9.52 -8.69 7.34
C ASP A 152 -8.02 -8.47 7.08
N LEU A 153 -7.38 -7.71 7.96
CA LEU A 153 -5.95 -7.40 7.98
C LEU A 153 -5.23 -8.15 9.11
N SER A 154 -5.84 -9.23 9.63
CA SER A 154 -5.24 -9.99 10.73
C SER A 154 -3.86 -10.49 10.33
N GLN A 155 -2.86 -10.29 11.20
CA GLN A 155 -1.45 -10.65 10.99
C GLN A 155 -0.78 -9.96 9.79
N ALA A 156 -1.40 -8.96 9.16
CA ALA A 156 -0.79 -8.22 8.05
C ALA A 156 0.40 -7.38 8.52
N ASN A 157 1.42 -7.24 7.67
CA ASN A 157 2.52 -6.31 7.88
C ASN A 157 2.18 -4.94 7.30
N LEU A 158 1.75 -4.00 8.14
CA LEU A 158 1.44 -2.60 7.80
C LEU A 158 2.52 -1.64 8.34
N LYS A 159 3.73 -2.14 8.55
CA LYS A 159 4.86 -1.33 9.02
C LYS A 159 5.08 -0.14 8.09
N ASP A 160 5.24 1.04 8.69
CA ASP A 160 5.46 2.31 7.98
C ASP A 160 4.37 2.61 6.91
N ALA A 161 3.19 1.97 6.98
CA ALA A 161 2.11 2.17 6.02
C ALA A 161 1.44 3.54 6.16
N PHE A 162 0.90 4.05 5.06
CA PHE A 162 0.21 5.33 4.99
C PHE A 162 -1.30 5.09 4.98
N LEU A 163 -1.93 5.44 6.09
CA LEU A 163 -3.32 5.14 6.44
C LEU A 163 -4.05 6.42 6.87
N HIS A 164 -3.56 7.61 6.50
CA HIS A 164 -4.20 8.85 6.92
C HIS A 164 -5.62 8.92 6.31
N LYS A 165 -6.61 9.26 7.13
CA LYS A 165 -8.03 9.30 6.74
C LYS A 165 -8.58 7.98 6.18
N VAL A 166 -7.91 6.84 6.39
CA VAL A 166 -8.44 5.54 5.97
C VAL A 166 -9.71 5.23 6.76
N ASN A 167 -10.68 4.56 6.13
CA ASN A 167 -11.80 3.97 6.83
C ASN A 167 -11.50 2.50 7.13
N LEU A 168 -11.27 2.17 8.40
CA LEU A 168 -11.06 0.84 8.96
C LEU A 168 -12.18 0.45 9.94
N ALA A 169 -13.37 1.07 9.83
CA ALA A 169 -14.48 0.76 10.72
C ALA A 169 -14.83 -0.74 10.64
N ASN A 170 -14.95 -1.38 11.81
CA ASN A 170 -15.17 -2.83 11.98
C ASN A 170 -14.11 -3.74 11.32
N ALA A 171 -12.95 -3.21 10.93
CA ALA A 171 -11.88 -4.03 10.35
C ALA A 171 -11.26 -4.95 11.41
N LYS A 172 -10.77 -6.11 10.97
CA LYS A 172 -10.00 -7.03 11.81
C LYS A 172 -8.52 -6.76 11.60
N LEU A 173 -7.82 -6.35 12.65
CA LEU A 173 -6.38 -6.07 12.65
C LEU A 173 -5.67 -6.95 13.69
N TYR A 174 -6.28 -8.05 14.13
CA TYR A 174 -5.71 -8.94 15.15
C TYR A 174 -4.26 -9.31 14.80
N GLN A 175 -3.32 -9.03 15.71
CA GLN A 175 -1.88 -9.28 15.54
C GLN A 175 -1.23 -8.57 14.32
N ALA A 176 -1.86 -7.57 13.73
CA ALA A 176 -1.25 -6.80 12.64
C ALA A 176 -0.05 -5.98 13.14
N ASN A 177 0.96 -5.82 12.29
CA ASN A 177 2.11 -4.98 12.56
C ASN A 177 1.87 -3.56 12.00
N LEU A 178 1.53 -2.61 12.86
CA LEU A 178 1.31 -1.19 12.52
C LEU A 178 2.48 -0.30 12.99
N PHE A 179 3.67 -0.87 13.17
CA PHE A 179 4.85 -0.13 13.63
C PHE A 179 5.10 1.09 12.75
N ARG A 180 5.12 2.29 13.36
CA ARG A 180 5.31 3.58 12.67
C ARG A 180 4.29 3.88 11.56
N ALA A 181 3.14 3.20 11.52
CA ALA A 181 2.09 3.49 10.56
C ALA A 181 1.49 4.89 10.81
N ASN A 182 1.14 5.59 9.73
CA ASN A 182 0.47 6.88 9.81
C ASN A 182 -1.05 6.69 9.72
N LEU A 183 -1.75 6.73 10.85
CA LEU A 183 -3.21 6.57 10.99
C LEU A 183 -3.90 7.91 11.32
N LEU A 184 -3.27 9.02 10.95
CA LEU A 184 -3.77 10.37 11.24
C LEU A 184 -5.19 10.56 10.69
N GLN A 185 -6.14 10.90 11.56
CA GLN A 185 -7.57 11.01 11.26
C GLN A 185 -8.22 9.75 10.66
N ALA A 186 -7.67 8.56 10.89
CA ALA A 186 -8.30 7.32 10.48
C ALA A 186 -9.61 7.05 11.25
N CYS A 187 -10.56 6.38 10.60
CA CYS A 187 -11.73 5.83 11.27
C CYS A 187 -11.46 4.37 11.64
N LEU A 188 -11.37 4.07 12.92
CA LEU A 188 -11.12 2.75 13.52
C LEU A 188 -12.30 2.33 14.42
N VAL A 189 -13.48 2.91 14.22
CA VAL A 189 -14.67 2.63 15.01
C VAL A 189 -14.95 1.13 15.03
N LYS A 190 -15.01 0.55 16.23
CA LYS A 190 -15.23 -0.89 16.47
C LYS A 190 -14.22 -1.82 15.77
N ALA A 191 -13.04 -1.32 15.41
CA ALA A 191 -11.97 -2.15 14.87
C ALA A 191 -11.40 -3.09 15.94
N ASP A 192 -11.02 -4.30 15.52
CA ASP A 192 -10.30 -5.25 16.37
C ASP A 192 -8.79 -5.02 16.23
N LEU A 193 -8.21 -4.30 17.17
CA LEU A 193 -6.78 -3.96 17.25
C LEU A 193 -6.03 -4.83 18.27
N ARG A 194 -6.61 -5.96 18.70
CA ARG A 194 -6.02 -6.81 19.72
C ARG A 194 -4.65 -7.33 19.28
N GLU A 195 -3.71 -7.31 20.22
CA GLU A 195 -2.32 -7.76 20.02
C GLU A 195 -1.56 -7.08 18.86
N THR A 196 -2.05 -5.94 18.35
CA THR A 196 -1.36 -5.18 17.31
C THR A 196 -0.05 -4.57 17.81
N ASN A 197 0.91 -4.39 16.92
CA ASN A 197 2.08 -3.56 17.21
C ASN A 197 1.84 -2.13 16.72
N LEU A 198 1.53 -1.21 17.62
CA LEU A 198 1.29 0.21 17.30
C LEU A 198 2.50 1.09 17.61
N ILE A 199 3.62 0.57 18.11
CA ILE A 199 4.78 1.38 18.53
C ILE A 199 5.20 2.35 17.42
N GLY A 200 5.28 3.64 17.73
CA GLY A 200 5.65 4.70 16.79
C GLY A 200 4.53 5.16 15.86
N ALA A 201 3.34 4.55 15.89
CA ALA A 201 2.22 4.95 15.05
C ALA A 201 1.66 6.32 15.43
N ASP A 202 1.14 7.03 14.43
CA ASP A 202 0.46 8.31 14.62
C ASP A 202 -1.06 8.12 14.48
N LEU A 203 -1.78 8.14 15.61
CA LEU A 203 -3.23 8.04 15.70
C LEU A 203 -3.87 9.41 16.01
N SER A 204 -3.15 10.51 15.81
CA SER A 204 -3.68 11.83 16.14
C SER A 204 -5.00 12.07 15.37
N GLY A 205 -6.03 12.58 16.06
CA GLY A 205 -7.35 12.81 15.48
C GLY A 205 -8.12 11.57 14.97
N ALA A 206 -7.61 10.35 15.18
CA ALA A 206 -8.30 9.13 14.76
C ALA A 206 -9.52 8.85 15.65
N ASP A 207 -10.55 8.23 15.08
CA ASP A 207 -11.72 7.77 15.82
C ASP A 207 -11.61 6.28 16.13
N LEU A 208 -11.33 5.95 17.39
CA LEU A 208 -11.24 4.59 17.91
C LEU A 208 -12.47 4.20 18.74
N SER A 209 -13.62 4.89 18.56
CA SER A 209 -14.80 4.63 19.39
C SER A 209 -15.21 3.16 19.35
N GLY A 210 -15.26 2.52 20.52
CA GLY A 210 -15.58 1.09 20.65
C GLY A 210 -14.54 0.12 20.07
N ALA A 211 -13.35 0.57 19.69
CA ALA A 211 -12.27 -0.31 19.22
C ALA A 211 -11.72 -1.15 20.36
N ASP A 212 -11.18 -2.33 20.04
CA ASP A 212 -10.60 -3.25 21.01
C ASP A 212 -9.08 -3.30 20.87
N LEU A 213 -8.35 -2.67 21.79
CA LEU A 213 -6.89 -2.60 21.81
C LEU A 213 -6.26 -3.58 22.80
N ARG A 214 -6.98 -4.57 23.35
CA ARG A 214 -6.42 -5.48 24.37
C ARG A 214 -5.11 -6.12 23.90
N GLY A 215 -4.06 -6.01 24.73
CA GLY A 215 -2.73 -6.53 24.41
C GLY A 215 -1.98 -5.79 23.28
N ALA A 216 -2.53 -4.70 22.74
CA ALA A 216 -1.82 -3.90 21.74
C ALA A 216 -0.55 -3.27 22.34
N LYS A 217 0.55 -3.30 21.59
CA LYS A 217 1.83 -2.73 21.99
C LYS A 217 1.84 -1.24 21.65
N ILE A 218 1.70 -0.39 22.65
CA ILE A 218 1.69 1.08 22.50
C ILE A 218 2.91 1.78 23.11
N GLY A 219 3.78 1.04 23.79
CA GLY A 219 4.84 1.61 24.61
C GLY A 219 5.84 0.57 25.12
N SER A 220 6.81 1.03 25.90
CA SER A 220 7.72 0.19 26.69
C SER A 220 7.88 0.79 28.09
N GLY A 221 7.58 0.01 29.13
CA GLY A 221 7.46 0.52 30.49
C GLY A 221 6.42 1.65 30.55
N ASP A 222 6.77 2.75 31.23
CA ASP A 222 5.88 3.91 31.37
C ASP A 222 5.88 4.85 30.15
N ARG A 223 6.68 4.55 29.11
CA ARG A 223 6.77 5.39 27.91
C ARG A 223 5.81 4.92 26.83
N ILE A 224 4.87 5.80 26.47
CA ILE A 224 3.99 5.63 25.31
C ILE A 224 4.71 6.15 24.06
N PHE A 225 4.77 5.32 23.02
CA PHE A 225 5.38 5.66 21.72
C PHE A 225 4.33 5.89 20.62
N VAL A 226 3.05 5.89 20.98
CA VAL A 226 1.93 6.15 20.09
C VAL A 226 1.43 7.57 20.31
N LYS A 227 1.17 8.30 19.23
CA LYS A 227 0.56 9.63 19.34
C LYS A 227 -0.96 9.50 19.31
N PHE A 228 -1.61 9.93 20.39
CA PHE A 228 -3.08 9.93 20.52
C PHE A 228 -3.67 11.35 20.54
N THR A 229 -2.92 12.37 20.10
CA THR A 229 -3.36 13.77 20.21
C THR A 229 -4.71 13.98 19.51
N GLY A 230 -5.75 14.30 20.28
CA GLY A 230 -7.11 14.51 19.76
C GLY A 230 -7.81 13.25 19.23
N ALA A 231 -7.29 12.05 19.52
CA ALA A 231 -7.97 10.80 19.20
C ALA A 231 -9.25 10.67 20.03
N ILE A 232 -10.30 10.09 19.44
CA ILE A 232 -11.56 9.78 20.11
C ILE A 232 -11.48 8.34 20.59
N LEU A 233 -11.60 8.12 21.90
CA LEU A 233 -11.44 6.81 22.54
C LEU A 233 -12.71 6.33 23.23
N THR A 234 -13.84 7.02 23.08
CA THR A 234 -15.08 6.71 23.81
C THR A 234 -15.50 5.25 23.60
N GLY A 235 -15.60 4.50 24.71
CA GLY A 235 -15.96 3.08 24.73
C GLY A 235 -14.87 2.14 24.19
N ALA A 236 -13.68 2.64 23.83
CA ALA A 236 -12.57 1.79 23.42
C ALA A 236 -12.09 0.93 24.60
N ILE A 237 -11.74 -0.33 24.31
CA ILE A 237 -11.10 -1.21 25.29
C ILE A 237 -9.59 -1.01 25.17
N MET A 238 -8.96 -0.48 26.20
CA MET A 238 -7.55 -0.13 26.25
C MET A 238 -6.65 -1.38 26.34
N PRO A 239 -5.33 -1.25 26.11
CA PRO A 239 -4.42 -2.41 26.14
C PRO A 239 -4.45 -3.25 27.41
N ASP A 240 -4.77 -2.65 28.55
CA ASP A 240 -4.92 -3.31 29.85
C ASP A 240 -6.32 -3.92 30.10
N GLY A 241 -7.24 -3.76 29.14
CA GLY A 241 -8.62 -4.23 29.23
C GLY A 241 -9.60 -3.24 29.87
N SER A 242 -9.15 -2.09 30.35
CA SER A 242 -10.04 -1.03 30.84
C SER A 242 -10.86 -0.43 29.69
N ILE A 243 -12.07 0.06 29.97
CA ILE A 243 -12.90 0.76 28.99
C ILE A 243 -12.69 2.26 29.18
N HIS A 244 -12.31 2.95 28.11
CA HIS A 244 -12.20 4.40 28.13
C HIS A 244 -13.60 5.03 28.09
N PRO A 245 -13.90 5.98 28.99
CA PRO A 245 -15.20 6.63 29.06
C PRO A 245 -15.53 7.48 27.83
#